data_AF-A0A9Q3D4T8-F1
#
_entry.id   AF-A0A9Q3D4T8-F1
#
_cell.length_a   1.000
_cell.length_b   1.000
_cell.length_c   1.000
_cell.angle_alpha   90.00
_cell.angle_beta   90.00
_cell.angle_gamma   90.00
#
_symmetry.space_group_name_H-M   'P 1'
#
loop_
_entity.id
_entity.type
_entity.pdbx_description
1 polymer ?
#
loop_
_entity_poly.entity_id
_entity_poly.type
_entity_poly.pdbx_seq_one_letter_code
_entity_poly.pdbx_strand_id
1 'polypeptide(L)'
;MSTHDPLEELLNEFRDGKFRTSIISKQQLSLLNILRKNRPEFSIGEDPLGKIRGHDIEIYLGVERPSPPMLRRPPYPASLETRKEIKKHINELLHMDVIRKIGQNEIVEITTPVLINW
;
A
#
# COMPACT_ATOMS: atom_id res chain seq x y z
N MET A 1 15.84 3.45 40.91
CA MET A 1 14.57 3.69 40.22
C MET A 1 14.90 4.39 38.92
N SER A 2 14.78 3.72 37.78
CA SER A 2 15.14 4.32 36.48
C SER A 2 14.12 5.41 36.17
N THR A 3 14.55 6.67 36.20
CA THR A 3 13.78 7.82 35.73
C THR A 3 13.79 7.77 34.20
N HIS A 4 12.88 7.00 33.60
CA HIS A 4 12.70 7.01 32.15
C HIS A 4 12.12 8.37 31.74
N ASP A 5 12.87 9.15 30.96
CA ASP A 5 12.37 10.38 30.37
C ASP A 5 11.34 10.02 29.28
N PRO A 6 10.06 10.44 29.40
CA PRO A 6 9.03 10.18 28.40
C PRO A 6 9.39 10.69 27.00
N LEU A 7 10.24 11.72 26.91
CA LEU A 7 10.70 12.25 25.62
C LEU A 7 11.65 11.28 24.90
N GLU A 8 12.57 10.64 25.64
CA GLU A 8 13.53 9.68 25.07
C GLU A 8 12.84 8.42 24.56
N GLU A 9 11.78 7.96 25.22
CA GLU A 9 10.96 6.84 24.75
C GLU A 9 10.31 7.16 23.40
N LEU A 10 9.66 8.33 23.30
CA LEU A 10 8.98 8.74 22.07
C LEU A 10 9.97 9.07 20.94
N LEU A 11 11.13 9.65 21.23
CA LEU A 11 12.18 9.85 20.22
C LEU A 11 12.71 8.52 19.68
N ASN A 12 12.77 7.50 20.53
CA ASN A 12 13.11 6.14 20.12
C ASN A 12 12.00 5.45 19.31
N GLU A 13 10.74 5.88 19.44
CA GLU A 13 9.63 5.39 18.62
C GLU A 13 9.65 6.00 17.20
N PHE A 14 10.04 7.28 17.08
CA PHE A 14 10.05 8.05 15.82
C PHE A 14 11.46 8.37 15.32
N ARG A 15 12.35 7.36 15.28
CA ARG A 15 13.81 7.53 15.02
C ARG A 15 14.17 8.14 13.67
N ASP A 16 13.33 7.90 12.66
CA ASP A 16 13.56 8.38 11.30
C ASP A 16 13.15 9.85 11.12
N GLY A 17 12.43 10.43 12.09
CA GLY A 17 11.97 11.81 12.08
C GLY A 17 13.04 12.79 12.57
N LYS A 18 13.08 13.98 11.99
CA LYS A 18 13.91 15.10 12.49
C LYS A 18 13.03 16.27 12.85
N PHE A 19 13.25 16.83 14.04
CA PHE A 19 12.64 18.10 14.42
C PHE A 19 13.38 19.26 13.78
N ARG A 20 12.64 20.33 13.49
CA ARG A 20 13.25 21.62 13.17
C ARG A 20 13.90 22.19 14.43
N THR A 21 15.04 22.86 14.26
CA THR A 21 15.84 23.45 15.35
C THR A 21 15.11 24.53 16.16
N SER A 22 13.99 25.06 15.67
CA SER A 22 13.20 26.11 16.30
C SER A 22 12.18 25.60 17.33
N ILE A 23 11.98 24.29 17.46
CA ILE A 23 10.94 23.70 18.30
C ILE A 23 11.51 23.32 19.67
N ILE A 24 10.84 23.75 20.74
CA ILE A 24 11.24 23.52 22.14
C ILE A 24 10.79 22.11 22.58
N SER A 25 11.51 21.49 23.53
CA SER A 25 11.25 20.11 24.02
C SER A 25 9.78 19.85 24.41
N LYS A 26 9.09 20.82 25.02
CA LYS A 26 7.65 20.69 25.36
C LYS A 26 6.76 20.54 24.12
N GLN A 27 7.08 21.25 23.04
CA GLN A 27 6.36 21.17 21.77
C GLN A 27 6.67 19.85 21.04
N GLN A 28 7.93 19.38 21.09
CA GLN A 28 8.30 18.07 20.54
C GLN A 28 7.51 16.97 21.22
N LEU A 29 7.46 16.97 22.56
CA LEU A 29 6.70 16.00 23.34
C LEU A 29 5.20 16.07 23.01
N SER A 30 4.62 17.27 22.89
CA SER A 30 3.23 17.44 22.48
C SER A 30 2.96 16.88 21.09
N LEU A 31 3.85 17.10 20.12
CA LEU A 31 3.71 16.61 18.75
C LEU A 31 3.82 15.08 18.70
N LEU A 32 4.82 14.51 19.36
CA LEU A 32 5.02 13.06 19.42
C LEU A 32 3.83 12.35 20.07
N ASN A 33 3.24 12.94 21.12
CA ASN A 33 2.02 12.41 21.72
C ASN A 33 0.82 12.44 20.77
N ILE A 34 0.66 13.50 19.96
CA ILE A 34 -0.39 13.57 18.94
C ILE A 34 -0.16 12.51 17.86
N LEU A 35 1.07 12.35 17.38
CA LEU A 35 1.43 11.35 16.38
C LEU A 35 1.21 9.93 16.91
N ARG A 36 1.58 9.64 18.15
CA ARG A 36 1.33 8.34 18.80
C ARG A 36 -0.17 8.08 18.98
N LYS A 37 -0.93 9.10 19.39
CA LYS A 37 -2.40 9.00 19.56
C LYS A 37 -3.11 8.70 18.22
N ASN A 38 -2.71 9.40 17.16
CA ASN A 38 -3.33 9.27 15.83
C ASN A 38 -2.60 8.28 14.92
N ARG A 39 -1.66 7.50 15.47
CA ARG A 39 -0.90 6.46 14.74
C ARG A 39 -1.76 5.57 13.84
N PRO A 40 -2.97 5.10 14.24
CA PRO A 40 -3.80 4.26 13.36
C PRO A 40 -4.45 4.99 12.19
N GLU A 41 -4.46 6.33 12.20
CA GLU A 41 -5.01 7.13 11.07
C GLU A 41 -3.97 7.35 9.96
N PHE A 42 -2.69 7.17 10.27
CA PHE A 42 -1.61 7.27 9.29
C PHE A 42 -1.43 5.93 8.58
N SER A 43 -1.29 5.98 7.26
CA SER A 43 -0.88 4.83 6.47
C SER A 43 0.57 4.49 6.80
N ILE A 44 0.78 3.64 7.80
CA ILE A 44 2.05 2.93 7.99
C ILE A 44 2.06 1.88 6.89
N GLY A 45 3.14 1.76 6.10
CA GLY A 45 3.20 0.87 4.92
C GLY A 45 2.99 -0.62 5.18
N GLU A 46 2.56 -1.00 6.37
CA GLU A 46 2.17 -2.34 6.81
C GLU A 46 0.65 -2.56 6.78
N ASP A 47 -0.17 -1.51 6.73
CA ASP A 47 -1.62 -1.65 6.63
C ASP A 47 -2.03 -1.88 5.16
N PRO A 48 -2.68 -3.01 4.83
CA PRO A 48 -3.07 -3.29 3.47
C PRO A 48 -4.16 -2.31 3.03
N LEU A 49 -3.85 -1.49 2.03
CA LEU A 49 -4.77 -0.52 1.42
C LEU A 49 -6.06 -1.20 0.95
N GLY A 50 -6.00 -2.49 0.60
CA GLY A 50 -7.17 -3.30 0.23
C GLY A 50 -8.23 -3.46 1.33
N LYS A 51 -7.97 -3.05 2.59
CA LYS A 51 -8.97 -3.08 3.68
C LYS A 51 -9.95 -1.90 3.66
N ILE A 52 -9.75 -0.89 2.80
CA ILE A 52 -10.68 0.23 2.68
C ILE A 52 -11.99 -0.26 2.05
N ARG A 53 -13.08 -0.28 2.82
CA ARG A 53 -14.41 -0.75 2.39
C ARG A 53 -15.27 0.41 1.87
N GLY A 54 -16.22 0.12 0.97
CA GLY A 54 -17.26 1.07 0.54
C GLY A 54 -16.91 1.95 -0.66
N HIS A 55 -15.78 1.70 -1.31
CA HIS A 55 -15.36 2.35 -2.57
C HIS A 55 -15.35 1.36 -3.75
N ASP A 56 -16.15 0.30 -3.64
CA ASP A 56 -16.24 -0.74 -4.67
C ASP A 56 -16.88 -0.14 -5.94
N ILE A 57 -16.22 -0.34 -7.08
CA ILE A 57 -16.69 0.17 -8.37
C ILE A 57 -17.27 -0.99 -9.18
N GLU A 58 -18.55 -0.88 -9.52
CA GLU A 58 -19.18 -1.78 -10.47
C GLU A 58 -19.00 -1.26 -11.90
N ILE A 59 -18.22 -1.99 -12.70
CA ILE A 59 -17.99 -1.66 -14.11
C ILE A 59 -18.84 -2.59 -14.98
N TYR A 60 -19.80 -2.00 -15.69
CA TYR A 60 -20.65 -2.70 -16.64
C TYR A 60 -20.12 -2.52 -18.07
N LEU A 61 -19.98 -3.61 -18.80
CA LEU A 61 -19.71 -3.55 -20.24
C LEU A 61 -21.03 -3.26 -20.96
N GLY A 62 -21.07 -2.22 -21.79
CA GLY A 62 -22.23 -1.88 -22.61
C GLY A 62 -22.47 -2.82 -23.80
N VAL A 63 -21.88 -4.02 -23.78
CA VAL A 63 -21.95 -5.03 -24.84
C VAL A 63 -22.21 -6.40 -24.23
N GLU A 64 -23.02 -7.21 -24.91
CA GLU A 64 -23.32 -8.58 -24.50
C GLU A 64 -22.22 -9.56 -24.91
N ARG A 65 -22.22 -10.76 -24.33
CA ARG A 65 -21.29 -11.83 -24.72
C ARG A 65 -21.57 -12.27 -26.18
N PRO A 66 -20.54 -12.63 -26.97
CA PRO A 66 -19.13 -12.70 -26.62
C PRO A 66 -18.47 -11.33 -26.85
N SER A 67 -18.30 -10.54 -25.77
CA SER A 67 -17.55 -9.29 -25.78
C SER A 67 -16.10 -9.58 -26.18
N PRO A 68 -15.37 -8.56 -26.68
CA PRO A 68 -14.43 -8.70 -27.78
C PRO A 68 -13.37 -9.78 -27.53
N PRO A 69 -12.89 -10.45 -28.59
CA PRO A 69 -11.85 -11.46 -28.49
C PRO A 69 -10.70 -10.90 -27.64
N MET A 70 -10.37 -11.66 -26.59
CA MET A 70 -9.29 -11.38 -25.66
C MET A 70 -8.07 -10.91 -26.47
N LEU A 71 -7.73 -9.62 -26.35
CA LEU A 71 -6.53 -9.06 -26.98
C LEU A 71 -5.33 -9.65 -26.25
N ARG A 72 -5.01 -10.92 -26.53
CA ARG A 72 -3.82 -11.62 -26.06
C ARG A 72 -2.63 -11.10 -26.84
N ARG A 73 -2.26 -9.86 -26.58
CA ARG A 73 -0.96 -9.36 -27.01
C ARG A 73 0.07 -9.98 -26.08
N PRO A 74 1.16 -10.57 -26.60
CA PRO A 74 2.26 -10.96 -25.74
C PRO A 74 2.75 -9.72 -24.98
N PRO A 75 3.28 -9.90 -23.76
CA PRO A 75 3.85 -8.78 -23.03
C PRO A 75 4.98 -8.19 -23.86
N TYR A 76 5.09 -6.86 -23.86
CA TYR A 76 6.24 -6.24 -24.45
C TYR A 76 7.53 -6.74 -23.75
N PRO A 77 8.59 -7.03 -24.51
CA PRO A 77 9.84 -7.44 -23.91
C PRO A 77 10.38 -6.30 -23.04
N ALA A 78 10.63 -6.59 -21.78
CA ALA A 78 11.29 -5.70 -20.83
C ALA A 78 12.73 -6.16 -20.58
N SER A 79 13.63 -5.20 -20.34
CA SER A 79 15.02 -5.49 -19.97
C SER A 79 15.10 -6.29 -18.66
N LEU A 80 16.21 -6.98 -18.43
CA LEU A 80 16.41 -7.75 -17.19
C LEU A 80 16.36 -6.86 -15.94
N GLU A 81 16.90 -5.66 -16.02
CA GLU A 81 16.88 -4.68 -14.93
C GLU A 81 15.46 -4.19 -14.66
N THR A 82 14.74 -3.80 -15.72
CA THR A 82 13.34 -3.38 -15.63
C THR A 82 12.45 -4.48 -15.04
N ARG A 83 12.66 -5.74 -15.42
CA ARG A 83 11.91 -6.88 -14.87
C ARG A 83 12.14 -7.06 -13.37
N LYS A 84 13.35 -6.82 -12.86
CA LYS A 84 13.66 -6.94 -11.43
C LYS A 84 12.93 -5.88 -10.61
N GLU A 85 12.97 -4.63 -11.05
CA GLU A 85 12.28 -3.53 -10.37
C GLU A 85 10.76 -3.69 -10.43
N ILE A 86 10.21 -4.05 -11.59
CA ILE A 86 8.78 -4.36 -11.71
C ILE A 86 8.38 -5.48 -10.76
N LYS A 87 9.19 -6.55 -10.66
CA LYS A 87 8.90 -7.67 -9.77
C LYS A 87 8.89 -7.24 -8.30
N LYS A 88 9.75 -6.32 -7.88
CA LYS A 88 9.75 -5.75 -6.54
C LYS A 88 8.42 -5.06 -6.24
N HIS A 89 7.98 -4.17 -7.12
CA HIS A 89 6.71 -3.45 -6.94
C HIS A 89 5.49 -4.37 -7.02
N ILE A 90 5.50 -5.39 -7.87
CA ILE A 90 4.45 -6.42 -7.89
C ILE A 90 4.38 -7.13 -6.53
N ASN A 91 5.51 -7.47 -5.91
CA ASN A 91 5.48 -8.11 -4.60
C ASN A 91 4.94 -7.17 -3.51
N GLU A 92 5.29 -5.88 -3.55
CA GLU A 92 4.75 -4.87 -2.63
C GLU A 92 3.23 -4.74 -2.77
N LEU A 93 2.72 -4.64 -4.01
CA LEU A 93 1.29 -4.55 -4.28
C LEU A 93 0.53 -5.83 -3.87
N LEU A 94 1.13 -7.01 -4.02
CA LEU A 94 0.58 -8.27 -3.52
C LEU A 94 0.48 -8.27 -2.00
N HIS A 95 1.50 -7.76 -1.31
CA HIS A 95 1.53 -7.69 0.16
C HIS A 95 0.47 -6.73 0.71
N MET A 96 0.19 -5.64 -0.01
CA MET A 96 -0.83 -4.65 0.37
C MET A 96 -2.27 -5.07 0.00
N ASP A 97 -2.48 -6.29 -0.51
CA ASP A 97 -3.77 -6.79 -1.03
C ASP A 97 -4.41 -5.86 -2.08
N VAL A 98 -3.58 -5.11 -2.82
CA VAL A 98 -4.05 -4.24 -3.93
C VAL A 98 -4.27 -5.05 -5.20
N ILE A 99 -3.52 -6.12 -5.37
CA ILE A 99 -3.56 -7.04 -6.52
C ILE A 99 -3.57 -8.47 -5.99
N ARG A 100 -4.12 -9.41 -6.78
CA ARG A 100 -4.05 -10.84 -6.46
C ARG A 100 -3.70 -11.67 -7.68
N LYS A 101 -3.13 -12.85 -7.44
CA LYS A 101 -2.92 -13.85 -8.50
C LYS A 101 -4.26 -14.50 -8.84
N ILE A 102 -4.48 -14.73 -10.13
CA ILE A 102 -5.70 -15.34 -10.66
C ILE A 102 -5.33 -16.58 -11.46
N GLY A 103 -6.12 -17.65 -11.29
CA GLY A 103 -5.94 -18.88 -12.03
C GLY A 103 -6.29 -18.73 -13.52
N GLN A 104 -5.68 -19.56 -14.38
CA GLN A 104 -5.82 -19.46 -15.84
C GLN A 104 -7.28 -19.56 -16.34
N ASN A 105 -8.17 -20.17 -15.54
CA ASN A 105 -9.59 -20.35 -15.86
C ASN A 105 -10.53 -19.78 -14.77
N GLU A 106 -10.01 -18.96 -13.85
CA GLU A 106 -10.83 -18.36 -12.82
C GLU A 106 -11.69 -17.24 -13.43
N ILE A 107 -13.01 -17.37 -13.33
CA ILE A 107 -13.94 -16.33 -13.76
C ILE A 107 -13.94 -15.26 -12.70
N VAL A 108 -13.41 -14.09 -13.04
CA VAL A 108 -13.39 -12.93 -12.17
C VAL A 108 -14.45 -11.95 -12.63
N GLU A 109 -15.30 -11.51 -11.70
CA GLU A 109 -16.11 -10.32 -11.93
C GLU A 109 -15.19 -9.09 -11.96
N ILE A 110 -15.47 -8.15 -12.88
CA ILE A 110 -14.58 -7.02 -13.26
C ILE A 110 -14.28 -6.07 -12.08
N THR A 111 -14.95 -6.25 -10.93
CA THR A 111 -14.91 -5.40 -9.75
C THR A 111 -13.65 -5.54 -8.89
N THR A 112 -12.75 -6.49 -9.16
CA THR A 112 -11.51 -6.65 -8.40
C THR A 112 -10.31 -6.09 -9.18
N PRO A 113 -9.39 -5.30 -8.59
CA PRO A 113 -8.10 -5.00 -9.24
C PRO A 113 -7.31 -6.29 -9.45
N VAL A 114 -7.40 -6.82 -10.67
CA VAL A 114 -6.76 -8.06 -11.09
C VAL A 114 -5.47 -7.73 -11.82
N LEU A 115 -4.35 -8.23 -11.32
CA LEU A 115 -3.21 -8.49 -12.20
C LEU A 115 -3.39 -9.89 -12.79
N ILE A 116 -3.59 -9.90 -14.11
CA ILE A 116 -3.60 -11.13 -14.89
C ILE A 116 -2.20 -11.73 -14.80
N ASN A 117 -2.15 -12.94 -14.22
CA ASN A 117 -0.93 -13.71 -14.07
C ASN A 117 -0.31 -13.98 -15.44
N TRP A 118 1.01 -13.82 -15.52
CA TRP A 118 1.84 -14.35 -16.60
C TRP A 118 2.30 -15.76 -16.24
#